data_AF-A0A936N556-F1
#
_entry.id   AF-A0A936N556-F1
#
_cell.length_a   1.000
_cell.length_b   1.000
_cell.length_c   1.000
_cell.angle_alpha   90.00
_cell.angle_beta   90.00
_cell.angle_gamma   90.00
#
_symmetry.space_group_name_H-M   'P 1'
#
loop_
_entity.id
_entity.type
_entity.pdbx_description
1 polymer ?
#
loop_
_entity_poly.entity_id
_entity_poly.type
_entity_poly.pdbx_seq_one_letter_code
_entity_poly.pdbx_strand_id
1 'polypeptide(L)'
;MSEFKVTAKEIEDATIEAIYWWNRTEFHYNKYFTKIDIICKDKELKNFFNRTIFEVFLKEYSIRRNLNSKYQTVDKFLDDLVKMGFFAEVKRSNADITIIDNTSAKLKSKGSVTVKETKSLLSKIAFLVNPSVFALYDTLAKASLWKIVAESKLVQRKDLESYNGYYRCFEELLSQVKKQKHFAKANNILEKFDGTEAHYYFTNNKKAFELRVVDKLLWIKGQVASAREINNEQYIKLLKLK
;
A
#
# COMPACT_ATOMS: atom_id res chain seq x y z
N MET A 1 -13.21 -2.05 19.19
CA MET A 1 -12.31 -3.21 19.01
C MET A 1 -11.81 -3.67 20.38
N SER A 2 -11.76 -4.98 20.67
CA SER A 2 -11.02 -5.52 21.83
C SER A 2 -9.55 -5.11 21.74
N GLU A 3 -8.83 -5.07 22.86
CA GLU A 3 -7.40 -4.70 22.83
C GLU A 3 -6.59 -5.80 22.13
N PHE A 4 -6.17 -5.53 20.89
CA PHE A 4 -5.32 -6.40 20.11
C PHE A 4 -3.86 -6.21 20.53
N LYS A 5 -3.26 -7.27 21.09
CA LYS A 5 -1.87 -7.25 21.50
C LYS A 5 -0.95 -7.62 20.34
N VAL A 6 0.03 -6.78 20.07
CA VAL A 6 1.11 -7.05 19.11
C VAL A 6 2.38 -7.32 19.89
N THR A 7 3.10 -8.37 19.51
CA THR A 7 4.38 -8.71 20.12
C THR A 7 5.51 -7.86 19.55
N ALA A 8 6.58 -7.68 20.33
CA ALA A 8 7.77 -6.97 19.87
C ALA A 8 8.46 -7.64 18.67
N LYS A 9 8.34 -8.97 18.53
CA LYS A 9 8.88 -9.72 17.40
C LYS A 9 8.10 -9.46 16.12
N GLU A 10 6.76 -9.45 16.19
CA GLU A 10 5.92 -9.15 15.02
C GLU A 10 6.15 -7.74 14.48
N ILE A 11 6.39 -6.77 15.36
CA ILE A 11 6.76 -5.41 14.96
C ILE A 11 8.13 -5.37 14.29
N GLU A 12 9.09 -6.13 14.81
CA GLU A 12 10.43 -6.22 14.22
C GLU A 12 10.39 -6.82 12.81
N ASP A 13 9.70 -7.96 12.64
CA ASP A 13 9.51 -8.61 11.34
C ASP A 13 8.81 -7.67 10.35
N ALA A 14 7.73 -7.01 10.78
CA ALA A 14 7.00 -6.05 9.95
C ALA A 14 7.84 -4.82 9.58
N THR A 15 8.69 -4.35 10.50
CA THR A 15 9.58 -3.21 10.25
C THR A 15 10.64 -3.55 9.23
N ILE A 16 11.27 -4.72 9.35
CA ILE A 16 12.30 -5.17 8.43
C ILE A 16 11.71 -5.39 7.03
N GLU A 17 10.52 -6.00 6.93
CA GLU A 17 9.80 -6.12 5.66
C GLU A 17 9.38 -4.76 5.07
N ALA A 18 9.03 -3.77 5.90
CA ALA A 18 8.69 -2.43 5.42
C ALA A 18 9.90 -1.76 4.76
N ILE A 19 11.06 -1.85 5.41
CA ILE A 19 12.35 -1.35 4.91
C ILE A 19 12.77 -2.10 3.64
N TYR A 20 12.55 -3.42 3.60
CA TYR A 20 12.80 -4.25 2.42
C TYR A 20 12.08 -3.80 1.19
N TRP A 21 10.76 -3.75 1.27
CA TRP A 21 9.98 -3.43 0.09
C TRP A 21 10.21 -2.01 -0.37
N TRP A 22 10.47 -1.08 0.56
CA TRP A 22 10.85 0.28 0.21
C TRP A 22 12.15 0.35 -0.58
N ASN A 23 13.23 -0.22 -0.05
CA ASN A 23 14.54 -0.21 -0.71
C ASN A 23 14.54 -0.98 -2.03
N ARG A 24 13.81 -2.11 -2.10
CA ARG A 24 13.85 -2.99 -3.27
C ARG A 24 13.07 -2.43 -4.46
N THR A 25 11.86 -1.94 -4.26
CA THR A 25 10.96 -1.58 -5.37
C THR A 25 10.11 -0.34 -5.11
N GLU A 26 9.57 -0.15 -3.91
CA GLU A 26 8.55 0.88 -3.66
C GLU A 26 9.09 2.30 -3.78
N PHE A 27 10.34 2.55 -3.38
CA PHE A 27 10.97 3.86 -3.57
C PHE A 27 11.06 4.24 -5.05
N HIS A 28 11.46 3.30 -5.90
CA HIS A 28 11.55 3.51 -7.34
C HIS A 28 10.19 3.88 -7.93
N TYR A 29 9.14 3.14 -7.58
CA TYR A 29 7.79 3.47 -8.04
C TYR A 29 7.29 4.80 -7.49
N ASN A 30 7.48 5.08 -6.19
CA ASN A 30 7.09 6.34 -5.58
C ASN A 30 7.65 7.56 -6.33
N LYS A 31 8.92 7.52 -6.74
CA LYS A 31 9.57 8.60 -7.51
C LYS A 31 8.85 8.96 -8.81
N TYR A 32 8.26 7.97 -9.50
CA TYR A 32 7.52 8.22 -10.75
C TYR A 32 6.04 8.49 -10.51
N PHE A 33 5.40 7.72 -9.63
CA PHE A 33 3.97 7.86 -9.35
C PHE A 33 3.64 9.23 -8.72
N THR A 34 4.52 9.78 -7.88
CA THR A 34 4.38 11.17 -7.38
C THR A 34 4.38 12.22 -8.50
N LYS A 35 5.00 11.93 -9.65
CA LYS A 35 5.09 12.81 -10.83
C LYS A 35 4.07 12.48 -11.92
N ILE A 36 3.09 11.62 -11.65
CA ILE A 36 2.16 11.10 -12.65
C ILE A 36 1.39 12.19 -13.40
N ASP A 37 1.02 13.31 -12.77
CA ASP A 37 0.35 14.43 -13.46
C ASP A 37 1.23 15.10 -14.52
N ILE A 38 2.55 15.13 -14.31
CA ILE A 38 3.50 15.67 -15.28
C ILE A 38 3.66 14.66 -16.41
N ILE A 39 3.84 13.38 -16.05
CA ILE A 39 3.97 12.28 -17.00
C ILE A 39 2.75 12.22 -17.93
N CYS A 40 1.55 12.36 -17.40
CA CYS A 40 0.31 12.25 -18.17
C CYS A 40 0.05 13.43 -19.13
N LYS A 41 0.75 14.57 -18.97
CA LYS A 41 0.63 15.74 -19.86
C LYS A 41 1.43 15.59 -21.15
N ASP A 42 2.48 14.79 -21.13
CA ASP A 42 3.32 14.51 -22.28
C ASP A 42 2.99 13.12 -22.84
N LYS A 43 2.50 13.07 -24.08
CA LYS A 43 2.05 11.82 -24.70
C LYS A 43 3.19 10.82 -24.87
N GLU A 44 4.39 11.27 -25.25
CA GLU A 44 5.53 10.39 -25.48
C GLU A 44 6.07 9.85 -24.16
N LEU A 45 6.25 10.74 -23.17
CA LEU A 45 6.67 10.35 -21.84
C LEU A 45 5.67 9.41 -21.16
N LYS A 46 4.36 9.67 -21.30
CA LYS A 46 3.29 8.79 -20.81
C LYS A 46 3.40 7.39 -21.42
N ASN A 47 3.56 7.31 -22.73
CA ASN A 47 3.70 6.02 -23.42
C ASN A 47 4.93 5.25 -22.94
N PHE A 48 6.06 5.93 -22.76
CA PHE A 48 7.28 5.34 -22.22
C PHE A 48 7.09 4.85 -20.78
N PHE A 49 6.52 5.68 -19.90
CA PHE A 49 6.20 5.34 -18.52
C PHE A 49 5.29 4.12 -18.45
N ASN A 50 4.27 4.06 -19.31
CA ASN A 50 3.31 2.95 -19.29
C ASN A 50 3.96 1.62 -19.64
N ARG A 51 4.78 1.58 -20.69
CA ARG A 51 5.46 0.36 -21.14
C ARG A 51 6.56 -0.09 -20.18
N THR A 52 7.30 0.86 -19.61
CA THR A 52 8.55 0.55 -18.89
C THR A 52 8.34 0.45 -17.38
N ILE A 53 7.43 1.25 -16.82
CA ILE A 53 7.24 1.36 -15.37
C ILE A 53 5.88 0.81 -14.95
N PHE A 54 4.79 1.28 -15.57
CA PHE A 54 3.44 0.94 -15.10
C PHE A 54 3.08 -0.53 -15.35
N GLU A 55 3.35 -1.07 -16.55
CA GLU A 55 3.10 -2.50 -16.84
C GLU A 55 3.96 -3.43 -15.95
N VAL A 56 5.20 -3.05 -15.68
CA VAL A 56 6.08 -3.81 -14.75
C VAL A 56 5.51 -3.78 -13.33
N PHE A 57 5.09 -2.61 -12.85
CA PHE A 57 4.38 -2.47 -11.58
C PHE A 57 3.15 -3.37 -11.49
N LEU A 58 2.30 -3.38 -12.53
CA LEU A 58 1.10 -4.21 -12.56
C LEU A 58 1.42 -5.71 -12.45
N LYS A 59 2.50 -6.15 -13.09
CA LYS A 59 2.99 -7.53 -13.04
C LYS A 59 3.55 -7.89 -11.67
N GLU A 60 4.46 -7.08 -11.14
CA GLU A 60 5.11 -7.34 -9.85
C GLU A 60 4.12 -7.39 -8.69
N TYR A 61 3.12 -6.51 -8.68
CA TYR A 61 2.08 -6.51 -7.66
C TYR A 61 0.93 -7.49 -7.95
N SER A 62 1.01 -8.28 -9.04
CA SER A 62 -0.01 -9.25 -9.44
C SER A 62 -1.42 -8.65 -9.60
N ILE A 63 -1.48 -7.38 -10.04
CA ILE A 63 -2.73 -6.59 -10.18
C ILE A 63 -3.10 -6.32 -11.64
N ARG A 64 -2.34 -6.84 -12.62
CA ARG A 64 -2.70 -6.75 -14.04
C ARG A 64 -4.09 -7.33 -14.36
N ARG A 65 -4.50 -8.36 -13.61
CA ARG A 65 -5.81 -9.02 -13.69
C ARG A 65 -7.00 -8.11 -13.34
N ASN A 66 -6.73 -6.96 -12.72
CA ASN A 66 -7.74 -6.00 -12.31
C ASN A 66 -8.18 -5.10 -13.49
N LEU A 67 -7.41 -5.09 -14.58
CA LEU A 67 -7.71 -4.39 -15.83
C LEU A 67 -8.31 -5.38 -16.85
N ASN A 68 -9.44 -5.02 -17.44
CA ASN A 68 -10.13 -5.86 -18.44
C ASN A 68 -9.26 -5.99 -19.71
N SER A 69 -9.29 -7.14 -20.38
CA SER A 69 -8.66 -7.35 -21.70
C SER A 69 -9.20 -6.42 -22.78
N LYS A 70 -10.41 -5.88 -22.60
CA LYS A 70 -11.00 -4.83 -23.46
C LYS A 70 -10.38 -3.43 -23.27
N TYR A 71 -9.57 -3.20 -22.24
CA TYR A 71 -8.67 -2.04 -22.20
C TYR A 71 -7.46 -2.36 -23.06
N GLN A 72 -7.50 -1.87 -24.30
CA GLN A 72 -6.44 -2.10 -25.30
C GLN A 72 -5.08 -1.53 -24.88
N THR A 73 -5.01 -0.60 -23.92
CA THR A 73 -3.75 -0.15 -23.30
C THR A 73 -3.98 0.42 -21.88
N VAL A 74 -2.94 0.37 -21.04
CA VAL A 74 -2.84 1.10 -19.75
C VAL A 74 -3.12 2.60 -19.91
N ASP A 75 -2.88 3.18 -21.10
CA ASP A 75 -3.08 4.62 -21.37
C ASP A 75 -4.49 5.06 -21.05
N LYS A 76 -5.49 4.32 -21.56
CA LYS A 76 -6.90 4.69 -21.35
C LYS A 76 -7.25 4.67 -19.86
N PHE A 77 -6.64 3.77 -19.08
CA PHE A 77 -6.93 3.65 -17.66
C PHE A 77 -6.39 4.87 -16.92
N LEU A 78 -5.16 5.28 -17.21
CA LEU A 78 -4.58 6.50 -16.65
C LEU A 78 -5.34 7.76 -17.08
N ASP A 79 -5.76 7.84 -18.35
CA ASP A 79 -6.54 8.98 -18.85
C ASP A 79 -7.88 9.09 -18.11
N ASP A 80 -8.53 7.97 -17.82
CA ASP A 80 -9.73 7.94 -17.01
C ASP A 80 -9.47 8.38 -15.56
N LEU A 81 -8.37 7.95 -14.94
CA LEU A 81 -8.00 8.40 -13.59
C LEU A 81 -7.73 9.91 -13.54
N VAL A 82 -7.03 10.46 -14.54
CA VAL A 82 -6.79 11.90 -14.67
C VAL A 82 -8.11 12.65 -14.80
N LYS A 83 -9.00 12.22 -15.71
CA LYS A 83 -10.32 12.86 -15.91
C LYS A 83 -11.21 12.78 -14.66
N MET A 84 -11.07 11.72 -13.86
CA MET A 84 -11.81 11.57 -12.60
C MET A 84 -11.22 12.39 -11.44
N GLY A 85 -10.10 13.09 -11.65
CA GLY A 85 -9.41 13.88 -10.61
C GLY A 85 -8.71 13.02 -9.57
N PHE A 86 -8.47 11.73 -9.85
CA PHE A 86 -7.94 10.77 -8.88
C PHE A 86 -6.58 11.19 -8.32
N PHE A 87 -5.63 11.52 -9.19
CA PHE A 87 -4.27 11.89 -8.78
C PHE A 87 -4.21 13.22 -8.05
N ALA A 88 -5.03 14.19 -8.47
CA ALA A 88 -5.13 15.49 -7.80
C ALA A 88 -5.60 15.32 -6.35
N GLU A 89 -6.59 14.45 -6.12
CA GLU A 89 -7.10 14.18 -4.78
C GLU A 89 -6.07 13.40 -3.94
N VAL A 90 -5.51 12.30 -4.47
CA VAL A 90 -4.56 11.43 -3.75
C VAL A 90 -3.31 12.18 -3.27
N LYS A 91 -2.84 13.20 -3.99
CA LYS A 91 -1.65 13.98 -3.62
C LYS A 91 -1.86 14.88 -2.41
N ARG A 92 -3.10 15.15 -2.01
CA ARG A 92 -3.40 16.05 -0.89
C ARG A 92 -2.98 15.40 0.42
N SER A 93 -2.38 16.17 1.33
CA SER A 93 -2.02 15.70 2.68
C SER A 93 -3.25 15.29 3.51
N ASN A 94 -4.42 15.86 3.20
CA ASN A 94 -5.71 15.57 3.79
C ASN A 94 -6.68 14.91 2.79
N ALA A 95 -6.16 14.10 1.86
CA ALA A 95 -6.96 13.46 0.83
C ALA A 95 -8.14 12.69 1.41
N ASP A 96 -9.29 12.77 0.75
CA ASP A 96 -10.46 11.98 1.06
C ASP A 96 -10.23 10.51 0.65
N ILE A 97 -10.09 9.64 1.65
CA ILE A 97 -9.88 8.20 1.46
C ILE A 97 -11.01 7.53 0.66
N THR A 98 -12.21 8.12 0.61
CA THR A 98 -13.32 7.60 -0.18
C THR A 98 -13.07 7.70 -1.69
N ILE A 99 -12.05 8.46 -2.13
CA ILE A 99 -11.64 8.55 -3.54
C ILE A 99 -11.37 7.18 -4.17
N ILE A 100 -10.88 6.20 -3.39
CA ILE A 100 -10.65 4.83 -3.85
C ILE A 100 -11.98 4.15 -4.20
N ASP A 101 -12.95 4.21 -3.29
CA ASP A 101 -14.27 3.61 -3.47
C ASP A 101 -15.05 4.31 -4.60
N ASN A 102 -15.04 5.64 -4.61
CA ASN A 102 -15.72 6.47 -5.61
C ASN A 102 -15.18 6.23 -7.02
N THR A 103 -13.85 6.23 -7.16
CA THR A 103 -13.18 5.96 -8.45
C THR A 103 -13.42 4.52 -8.89
N SER A 104 -13.34 3.55 -7.97
CA SER A 104 -13.65 2.15 -8.28
C SER A 104 -15.08 1.98 -8.79
N ALA A 105 -16.06 2.68 -8.21
CA ALA A 105 -17.45 2.62 -8.65
C ALA A 105 -17.64 3.24 -10.04
N LYS A 106 -17.02 4.39 -10.32
CA LYS A 106 -17.03 5.05 -11.64
C LYS A 106 -16.39 4.20 -12.73
N LEU A 107 -15.26 3.55 -12.44
CA LEU A 107 -14.62 2.64 -13.40
C LEU A 107 -15.49 1.41 -13.69
N LYS A 108 -16.17 0.89 -12.66
CA LYS A 108 -17.11 -0.23 -12.81
C LYS A 108 -18.30 0.14 -13.71
N SER A 109 -18.91 1.31 -13.52
CA SER A 109 -20.06 1.73 -14.34
C SER A 109 -19.71 1.91 -15.82
N LYS A 110 -18.45 2.27 -16.13
CA LYS A 110 -17.92 2.35 -17.50
C LYS A 110 -17.55 0.98 -18.12
N GLY A 111 -17.80 -0.14 -17.44
CA GLY A 111 -17.39 -1.48 -17.90
C GLY A 111 -15.87 -1.66 -18.07
N SER A 112 -15.09 -0.79 -17.42
CA SER A 112 -13.68 -0.56 -17.73
C SER A 112 -12.70 -1.49 -16.98
N VAL A 113 -13.18 -2.14 -15.94
CA VAL A 113 -12.38 -2.92 -14.99
C VAL A 113 -13.11 -4.19 -14.60
N THR A 114 -12.37 -5.18 -14.10
CA THR A 114 -13.01 -6.37 -13.51
C THR A 114 -13.67 -5.99 -12.18
N VAL A 115 -14.89 -6.50 -11.96
CA VAL A 115 -15.84 -5.98 -10.96
C VAL A 115 -15.34 -6.04 -9.51
N LYS A 116 -14.43 -6.96 -9.16
CA LYS A 116 -14.10 -7.29 -7.77
C LYS A 116 -12.80 -6.68 -7.21
N GLU A 117 -11.84 -6.24 -8.03
CA GLU A 117 -10.47 -6.02 -7.52
C GLU A 117 -9.88 -4.62 -7.76
N THR A 118 -10.59 -3.71 -8.42
CA THR A 118 -10.08 -2.37 -8.77
C THR A 118 -9.63 -1.54 -7.56
N LYS A 119 -10.29 -1.67 -6.41
CA LYS A 119 -9.89 -1.01 -5.16
C LYS A 119 -8.47 -1.36 -4.74
N SER A 120 -8.05 -2.61 -4.94
CA SER A 120 -6.69 -3.04 -4.60
C SER A 120 -5.65 -2.36 -5.50
N LEU A 121 -5.93 -2.27 -6.80
CA LEU A 121 -5.07 -1.54 -7.74
C LEU A 121 -4.99 -0.06 -7.37
N LEU A 122 -6.15 0.59 -7.18
CA LEU A 122 -6.21 2.01 -6.83
C LEU A 122 -5.51 2.31 -5.50
N SER A 123 -5.66 1.46 -4.48
CA SER A 123 -4.98 1.66 -3.19
C SER A 123 -3.46 1.58 -3.31
N LYS A 124 -2.93 0.68 -4.15
CA LYS A 124 -1.48 0.57 -4.40
C LYS A 124 -0.95 1.79 -5.13
N ILE A 125 -1.67 2.26 -6.14
CA ILE A 125 -1.34 3.51 -6.83
C ILE A 125 -1.37 4.67 -5.82
N ALA A 126 -2.42 4.76 -4.99
CA ALA A 126 -2.57 5.84 -4.03
C ALA A 126 -1.48 5.83 -2.95
N PHE A 127 -1.12 4.65 -2.43
CA PHE A 127 0.01 4.45 -1.54
C PHE A 127 1.32 4.90 -2.18
N LEU A 128 1.59 4.54 -3.44
CA LEU A 128 2.81 4.95 -4.14
C LEU A 128 2.87 6.45 -4.41
N VAL A 129 1.72 7.14 -4.54
CA VAL A 129 1.68 8.59 -4.68
C VAL A 129 1.81 9.29 -3.32
N ASN A 130 1.14 8.77 -2.28
CA ASN A 130 1.06 9.40 -0.97
C ASN A 130 1.00 8.34 0.17
N PRO A 131 2.16 7.79 0.57
CA PRO A 131 2.23 6.71 1.55
C PRO A 131 1.93 7.18 2.98
N SER A 132 1.82 8.50 3.21
CA SER A 132 1.44 9.09 4.49
C SER A 132 -0.08 9.12 4.71
N VAL A 133 -0.88 8.78 3.70
CA VAL A 133 -2.35 8.88 3.74
C VAL A 133 -3.03 7.56 3.37
N PHE A 134 -2.46 6.78 2.46
CA PHE A 134 -3.11 5.56 1.98
C PHE A 134 -2.39 4.31 2.47
N ALA A 135 -3.18 3.30 2.86
CA ALA A 135 -2.72 1.97 3.24
C ALA A 135 -2.98 0.98 2.09
N LEU A 136 -2.26 -0.14 2.08
CA LEU A 136 -2.41 -1.15 1.03
C LEU A 136 -3.66 -2.01 1.26
N TYR A 137 -4.62 -1.91 0.34
CA TYR A 137 -5.83 -2.73 0.35
C TYR A 137 -5.62 -3.99 -0.50
N ASP A 138 -5.35 -5.13 0.13
CA ASP A 138 -5.29 -6.43 -0.55
C ASP A 138 -5.99 -7.55 0.21
N THR A 139 -6.22 -8.68 -0.45
CA THR A 139 -6.97 -9.81 0.10
C THR A 139 -6.35 -10.36 1.39
N LEU A 140 -5.03 -10.41 1.50
CA LEU A 140 -4.34 -10.92 2.69
C LEU A 140 -4.48 -9.95 3.84
N ALA A 141 -4.20 -8.67 3.61
CA ALA A 141 -4.32 -7.63 4.63
C ALA A 141 -5.76 -7.54 5.16
N LYS A 142 -6.76 -7.62 4.26
CA LYS A 142 -8.19 -7.69 4.65
C LYS A 142 -8.52 -8.92 5.49
N ALA A 143 -8.04 -10.09 5.08
CA ALA A 143 -8.29 -11.33 5.79
C ALA A 143 -7.67 -11.30 7.21
N SER A 144 -6.45 -10.79 7.33
CA SER A 144 -5.79 -10.59 8.62
C SER A 144 -6.53 -9.58 9.49
N LEU A 145 -6.89 -8.43 8.94
CA LEU A 145 -7.61 -7.41 9.68
C LEU A 145 -8.97 -7.92 10.14
N TRP A 146 -9.68 -8.69 9.30
CA TRP A 146 -10.93 -9.35 9.69
C TRP A 146 -10.75 -10.23 10.92
N LYS A 147 -9.70 -11.07 10.97
CA LYS A 147 -9.42 -11.93 12.13
C LYS A 147 -9.21 -11.11 13.41
N ILE A 148 -8.60 -9.93 13.29
CA ILE A 148 -8.36 -9.02 14.43
C ILE A 148 -9.67 -8.37 14.89
N VAL A 149 -10.49 -7.88 13.97
CA VAL A 149 -11.69 -7.09 14.33
C VAL A 149 -12.93 -7.92 14.61
N ALA A 150 -12.98 -9.18 14.14
CA ALA A 150 -14.16 -10.05 14.23
C ALA A 150 -14.63 -10.30 15.67
N GLU A 151 -13.71 -10.30 16.64
CA GLU A 151 -14.02 -10.49 18.07
C GLU A 151 -14.88 -9.37 18.65
N SER A 152 -14.81 -8.17 18.05
CA SER A 152 -15.53 -7.00 18.58
C SER A 152 -17.05 -7.04 18.34
N LYS A 153 -17.55 -7.91 17.45
CA LYS A 153 -18.96 -7.98 16.98
C LYS A 153 -19.55 -6.68 16.38
N LEU A 154 -18.82 -5.56 16.40
CA LEU A 154 -19.26 -4.25 15.90
C LEU A 154 -19.00 -4.07 14.39
N VAL A 155 -18.02 -4.79 13.86
CA VAL A 155 -17.64 -4.74 12.44
C VAL A 155 -18.09 -6.02 11.76
N GLN A 156 -18.78 -5.91 10.63
CA GLN A 156 -19.13 -7.02 9.78
C GLN A 156 -18.10 -7.19 8.66
N ARG A 157 -17.91 -8.42 8.17
CA ARG A 157 -16.94 -8.70 7.11
C ARG A 157 -17.17 -7.86 5.85
N LYS A 158 -18.44 -7.56 5.54
CA LYS A 158 -18.83 -6.71 4.40
C LYS A 158 -18.32 -5.28 4.51
N ASP A 159 -18.07 -4.77 5.72
CA ASP A 159 -17.61 -3.39 5.93
C ASP A 159 -16.18 -3.22 5.41
N LEU A 160 -15.38 -4.29 5.45
CA LEU A 160 -14.02 -4.37 4.88
C LEU A 160 -14.00 -4.50 3.35
N GLU A 161 -15.15 -4.69 2.69
CA GLU A 161 -15.22 -4.70 1.22
C GLU A 161 -15.17 -3.28 0.62
N SER A 162 -15.40 -2.24 1.42
CA SER A 162 -15.07 -0.86 1.06
C SER A 162 -13.64 -0.52 1.48
N TYR A 163 -12.95 0.31 0.71
CA TYR A 163 -11.64 0.83 1.12
C TYR A 163 -11.79 1.70 2.38
N ASN A 164 -12.80 2.57 2.43
CA ASN A 164 -13.08 3.41 3.58
C ASN A 164 -13.31 2.61 4.87
N GLY A 165 -14.16 1.57 4.83
CA GLY A 165 -14.42 0.71 5.99
C GLY A 165 -13.19 -0.10 6.42
N TYR A 166 -12.41 -0.60 5.46
CA TYR A 166 -11.11 -1.20 5.73
C TYR A 166 -10.15 -0.21 6.40
N TYR A 167 -10.01 0.99 5.85
CA TYR A 167 -9.04 1.98 6.30
C TYR A 167 -9.38 2.48 7.72
N ARG A 168 -10.67 2.63 8.05
CA ARG A 168 -11.08 2.92 9.44
C ARG A 168 -10.62 1.85 10.43
N CYS A 169 -10.83 0.58 10.10
CA CYS A 169 -10.37 -0.53 10.94
C CYS A 169 -8.83 -0.58 11.02
N PHE A 170 -8.16 -0.25 9.92
CA PHE A 170 -6.71 -0.14 9.85
C PHE A 170 -6.19 0.97 10.78
N GLU A 171 -6.80 2.15 10.78
CA GLU A 171 -6.41 3.27 11.65
C GLU A 171 -6.64 2.96 13.13
N GLU A 172 -7.71 2.21 13.46
CA GLU A 172 -7.91 1.70 14.81
C GLU A 172 -6.76 0.78 15.23
N LEU A 173 -6.32 -0.13 14.35
CA LEU A 173 -5.18 -1.01 14.62
C LEU A 173 -3.88 -0.19 14.80
N LEU A 174 -3.63 0.77 13.91
CA LEU A 174 -2.49 1.69 14.02
C LEU A 174 -2.48 2.41 15.36
N SER A 175 -3.64 2.92 15.81
CA SER A 175 -3.79 3.58 17.11
C SER A 175 -3.45 2.64 18.28
N GLN A 176 -3.86 1.37 18.21
CA GLN A 176 -3.50 0.38 19.24
C GLN A 176 -2.00 0.08 19.27
N VAL A 177 -1.35 -0.04 18.11
CA VAL A 177 0.11 -0.22 18.02
C VAL A 177 0.84 1.00 18.59
N LYS A 178 0.34 2.22 18.34
CA LYS A 178 0.87 3.45 18.95
C LYS A 178 0.77 3.45 20.47
N LYS A 179 -0.40 3.07 21.02
CA LYS A 179 -0.62 2.97 22.48
C LYS A 179 0.33 1.99 23.16
N GLN A 180 0.68 0.90 22.46
CA GLN A 180 1.65 -0.10 22.93
C GLN A 180 3.12 0.37 22.80
N LYS A 181 3.37 1.60 22.31
CA LYS A 181 4.71 2.22 22.17
C LYS A 181 5.67 1.45 21.25
N HIS A 182 5.15 0.62 20.35
CA HIS A 182 5.96 -0.21 19.45
C HIS A 182 6.75 0.58 18.41
N PHE A 183 6.32 1.79 18.05
CA PHE A 183 7.03 2.61 17.07
C PHE A 183 8.38 3.14 17.56
N ALA A 184 8.61 3.21 18.88
CA ALA A 184 9.96 3.48 19.39
C ALA A 184 10.95 2.38 18.95
N LYS A 185 10.53 1.10 19.03
CA LYS A 185 11.33 -0.03 18.55
C LYS A 185 11.50 0.00 17.03
N ALA A 186 10.43 0.26 16.29
CA ALA A 186 10.48 0.34 14.82
C ALA A 186 11.45 1.43 14.33
N ASN A 187 11.42 2.62 14.95
CA ASN A 187 12.36 3.69 14.63
C ASN A 187 13.81 3.29 14.95
N ASN A 188 14.08 2.69 16.12
CA ASN A 188 15.42 2.19 16.45
C ASN A 188 15.94 1.13 15.46
N ILE A 189 15.05 0.37 14.81
CA ILE A 189 15.44 -0.54 13.73
C ILE A 189 15.76 0.25 12.47
N LEU A 190 14.94 1.23 12.09
CA LEU A 190 15.15 2.09 10.92
C LEU A 190 16.53 2.77 10.94
N GLU A 191 16.95 3.32 12.09
CA GLU A 191 18.26 3.98 12.27
C GLU A 191 19.45 3.05 11.95
N LYS A 192 19.29 1.72 12.05
CA LYS A 192 20.35 0.75 11.68
C LYS A 192 20.55 0.62 10.18
N PHE A 193 19.67 1.23 9.38
CA PHE A 193 19.71 1.22 7.93
C PHE A 193 20.06 2.60 7.37
N ASP A 194 20.82 3.39 8.12
CA ASP A 194 21.38 4.65 7.65
C ASP A 194 22.08 4.49 6.28
N GLY A 195 21.92 5.49 5.43
CA GLY A 195 22.39 5.45 4.05
C GLY A 195 21.45 4.79 3.04
N THR A 196 20.35 4.16 3.46
CA THR A 196 19.38 3.53 2.54
C THR A 196 18.22 4.45 2.16
N GLU A 197 17.56 4.19 1.02
CA GLU A 197 16.40 4.94 0.56
C GLU A 197 15.24 4.91 1.56
N ALA A 198 15.04 3.77 2.24
CA ALA A 198 14.06 3.61 3.30
C ALA A 198 14.37 4.53 4.48
N HIS A 199 15.62 4.53 4.94
CA HIS A 199 16.03 5.41 6.03
C HIS A 199 15.82 6.89 5.66
N TYR A 200 16.34 7.33 4.51
CA TYR A 200 16.19 8.72 4.07
C TYR A 200 14.72 9.14 3.91
N TYR A 201 13.87 8.27 3.35
CA TYR A 201 12.47 8.61 3.16
C TYR A 201 11.68 8.61 4.47
N PHE A 202 11.79 7.55 5.26
CA PHE A 202 10.92 7.32 6.42
C PHE A 202 11.29 8.17 7.65
N THR A 203 12.55 8.54 7.82
CA THR A 203 12.96 9.50 8.87
C THR A 203 12.28 10.86 8.69
N ASN A 204 12.10 11.28 7.44
CA ASN A 204 11.41 12.52 7.05
C ASN A 204 9.88 12.34 6.93
N ASN A 205 9.37 11.11 6.84
CA ASN A 205 7.96 10.79 6.64
C ASN A 205 7.48 9.76 7.67
N LYS A 206 7.53 10.13 8.95
CA LYS A 206 7.21 9.23 10.08
C LYS A 206 5.85 8.56 9.94
N LYS A 207 4.82 9.29 9.50
CA LYS A 207 3.47 8.74 9.31
C LYS A 207 3.45 7.65 8.22
N ALA A 208 4.16 7.85 7.11
CA ALA A 208 4.29 6.83 6.07
C ALA A 208 4.97 5.57 6.60
N PHE A 209 5.99 5.73 7.44
CA PHE A 209 6.67 4.59 8.06
C PHE A 209 5.72 3.79 8.97
N GLU A 210 4.98 4.48 9.84
CA GLU A 210 4.04 3.85 10.74
C GLU A 210 2.93 3.09 9.99
N LEU A 211 2.34 3.70 8.96
CA LEU A 211 1.40 3.06 8.05
C LEU A 211 2.01 1.81 7.41
N ARG A 212 3.24 1.93 6.89
CA ARG A 212 3.91 0.83 6.21
C ARG A 212 4.18 -0.37 7.12
N VAL A 213 4.60 -0.12 8.36
CA VAL A 213 4.83 -1.18 9.36
C VAL A 213 3.53 -1.92 9.66
N VAL A 214 2.40 -1.21 9.84
CA VAL A 214 1.10 -1.87 10.09
C VAL A 214 0.60 -2.63 8.86
N ASP A 215 0.80 -2.09 7.65
CA ASP A 215 0.52 -2.82 6.40
C ASP A 215 1.29 -4.16 6.35
N LYS A 216 2.59 -4.13 6.67
CA LYS A 216 3.41 -5.34 6.70
C LYS A 216 3.00 -6.30 7.80
N LEU A 217 2.65 -5.81 8.99
CA LEU A 217 2.12 -6.64 10.07
C LEU A 217 0.90 -7.45 9.62
N LEU A 218 -0.06 -6.78 8.95
CA LEU A 218 -1.24 -7.44 8.40
C LEU A 218 -0.90 -8.45 7.29
N TRP A 219 0.02 -8.08 6.40
CA TRP A 219 0.47 -8.95 5.32
C TRP A 219 1.13 -10.23 5.85
N ILE A 220 2.08 -10.12 6.78
CA ILE A 220 2.79 -11.23 7.42
C ILE A 220 1.81 -12.18 8.12
N LYS A 221 0.87 -11.64 8.92
CA LYS A 221 -0.17 -12.45 9.59
C LYS A 221 -1.07 -13.21 8.60
N GLY A 222 -1.24 -12.68 7.39
CA GLY A 222 -2.03 -13.31 6.34
C GLY A 222 -1.31 -14.49 5.69
N GLN A 223 0.02 -14.47 5.70
CA GLN A 223 0.88 -15.49 5.11
C GLN A 223 1.06 -16.74 5.99
N VAL A 224 0.70 -16.71 7.28
CA VAL A 224 0.97 -17.83 8.21
C VAL A 224 0.33 -19.16 7.78
N ALA A 225 -0.65 -19.15 6.86
CA ALA A 225 -1.21 -20.36 6.24
C ALA A 225 -0.42 -20.91 5.02
N SER A 226 0.47 -20.11 4.43
CA SER A 226 1.29 -20.44 3.25
C SER A 226 2.75 -20.15 3.57
N ALA A 227 3.51 -21.19 3.90
CA ALA A 227 4.85 -21.16 4.50
C ALA A 227 5.92 -20.37 3.69
N ARG A 228 5.85 -19.04 3.69
CA ARG A 228 6.99 -18.17 3.38
C ARG A 228 7.65 -17.78 4.70
N GLU A 229 8.79 -18.39 4.97
CA GLU A 229 9.61 -18.02 6.13
C GLU A 229 10.22 -16.63 5.89
N ILE A 230 10.00 -15.71 6.82
CA ILE A 230 10.61 -14.39 6.79
C ILE A 230 11.99 -14.52 7.42
N ASN A 231 13.02 -14.51 6.57
CA ASN A 231 14.40 -14.58 7.03
C ASN A 231 15.03 -13.18 7.08
N ASN A 232 14.68 -12.44 8.12
CA ASN A 232 15.16 -11.07 8.37
C ASN A 232 16.69 -10.98 8.37
N GLU A 233 17.38 -12.00 8.88
CA GLU A 233 18.85 -12.00 8.93
C GLU A 233 19.47 -11.96 7.54
N GLN A 234 18.94 -12.76 6.61
CA GLN A 234 19.43 -12.78 5.23
C GLN A 234 19.13 -11.46 4.52
N TYR A 235 17.98 -10.85 4.80
CA TYR A 235 17.67 -9.53 4.26
C TYR A 235 18.62 -8.45 4.78
N ILE A 236 18.90 -8.44 6.09
CA ILE A 236 19.89 -7.52 6.68
C ILE A 236 21.26 -7.72 6.04
N LYS A 237 21.64 -8.97 5.75
CA LYS A 237 22.88 -9.28 5.01
C LYS A 237 22.86 -8.70 3.59
N LEU A 238 21.76 -8.88 2.84
CA LEU A 238 21.61 -8.34 1.48
C LEU A 238 21.78 -6.82 1.44
N LEU A 239 21.18 -6.09 2.40
CA LEU A 239 21.33 -4.62 2.46
C LEU A 239 22.73 -4.13 2.80
N LYS A 240 23.55 -4.97 3.43
CA LYS A 240 24.93 -4.64 3.78
C LYS A 240 25.92 -4.97 2.68
N LEU A 241 25.49 -5.62 1.59
CA LEU A 241 26.29 -5.80 0.38
C LEU A 241 26.44 -4.43 -0.28
N LYS A 242 27.58 -3.77 -0.05
CA LYS A 242 28.00 -2.56 -0.75
C LYS A 242 28.64 -2.91 -2.08
#